data_AF-A0A9Q0SDP8-F1
#
_entry.id   AF-A0A9Q0SDP8-F1
#
_cell.length_a   1.000
_cell.length_b   1.000
_cell.length_c   1.000
_cell.angle_alpha   90.00
_cell.angle_beta   90.00
_cell.angle_gamma   90.00
#
_symmetry.space_group_name_H-M   'P 1'
#
loop_
_entity.id
_entity.type
_entity.pdbx_description
1 polymer ?
#
loop_
_entity_poly.entity_id
_entity_poly.type
_entity_poly.pdbx_seq_one_letter_code
_entity_poly.pdbx_strand_id
1 'polypeptide(L)'
;MLKQDGTLCSFSPCIEQVQRTCEALKSNFRDIRTFEVLLRTFEVHEGEIDSCQGEEGLSVRSPPCKRRHRSSEGSTMQDSSIKVRPCADARGHTGYLTFSRLQCLS
;
A
#
# COMPACT_ATOMS: atom_id res chain seq x y z
N MET A 1 -15.71 25.05 -23.46
CA MET A 1 -15.80 25.36 -22.01
C MET A 1 -16.45 24.18 -21.30
N LEU A 2 -16.13 23.95 -20.02
CA LEU A 2 -16.76 22.89 -19.21
C LEU A 2 -18.27 23.15 -19.06
N LYS A 3 -19.08 22.08 -19.03
CA LYS A 3 -20.50 22.16 -18.66
C LYS A 3 -20.62 22.46 -17.16
N GLN A 4 -21.80 22.94 -16.72
CA GLN A 4 -22.11 23.12 -15.30
C GLN A 4 -21.76 21.85 -14.52
N ASP A 5 -21.13 22.02 -13.35
CA ASP A 5 -20.68 20.95 -12.48
C ASP A 5 -19.63 19.99 -13.09
N GLY A 6 -19.02 20.39 -14.21
CA GLY A 6 -17.98 19.65 -14.91
C GLY A 6 -16.67 19.60 -14.12
N THR A 7 -15.98 18.47 -14.22
CA THR A 7 -14.72 18.23 -13.49
C THR A 7 -13.51 18.71 -14.28
N LEU A 8 -12.59 19.39 -13.59
CA LEU A 8 -11.25 19.68 -14.06
C LEU A 8 -10.25 18.87 -13.22
N CYS A 9 -9.21 18.36 -13.87
CA CYS A 9 -8.03 17.81 -13.21
C CYS A 9 -6.78 18.46 -13.79
N SER A 10 -5.89 18.93 -12.92
CA SER A 10 -4.59 19.50 -13.28
C SER A 10 -3.48 18.66 -12.64
N PHE A 11 -2.50 18.26 -13.45
CA PHE A 11 -1.29 17.61 -12.98
C PHE A 11 -0.19 18.64 -12.76
N SER A 12 0.57 18.51 -11.68
CA SER A 12 1.68 19.41 -11.34
C SER A 12 2.84 18.63 -10.71
N PRO A 13 4.04 18.61 -11.31
CA PRO A 13 5.19 17.94 -10.71
C PRO A 13 5.75 18.68 -9.48
N CYS A 14 5.52 19.99 -9.36
CA CYS A 14 6.03 20.81 -8.26
C CYS A 14 4.89 21.39 -7.40
N ILE A 15 5.13 21.52 -6.09
CA ILE A 15 4.11 22.02 -5.15
C ILE A 15 3.75 23.49 -5.41
N GLU A 16 4.68 24.29 -5.92
CA GLU A 16 4.46 25.69 -6.27
C GLU A 16 3.48 25.83 -7.44
N GLN A 17 3.46 24.86 -8.36
CA GLN A 17 2.48 24.83 -9.46
C GLN A 17 1.08 24.47 -8.95
N VAL A 18 0.99 23.57 -7.97
CA VAL A 18 -0.27 23.28 -7.26
C VAL A 18 -0.80 24.54 -6.60
N GLN A 19 0.03 25.27 -5.86
CA GLN A 19 -0.38 26.49 -5.16
C GLN A 19 -0.99 27.52 -6.12
N ARG A 20 -0.31 27.81 -7.23
CA ARG A 20 -0.81 28.72 -8.28
C ARG A 20 -2.10 28.21 -8.92
N THR A 21 -2.19 26.91 -9.17
CA THR A 21 -3.39 26.28 -9.73
C THR A 21 -4.57 26.44 -8.78
N CYS A 22 -4.41 26.10 -7.50
CA CYS A 22 -5.45 26.25 -6.49
C CYS A 22 -5.92 27.69 -6.37
N GLU A 23 -5.01 28.67 -6.41
CA GLU A 23 -5.37 30.09 -6.38
C GLU A 23 -6.22 30.52 -7.58
N ALA A 24 -5.86 30.09 -8.79
CA ALA A 24 -6.64 30.37 -10.00
C ALA A 24 -8.03 29.70 -10.00
N LEU A 25 -8.19 28.55 -9.33
CA LEU A 25 -9.46 27.81 -9.30
C LEU A 25 -10.47 28.37 -8.28
N LYS A 26 -10.01 29.07 -7.23
CA LYS A 26 -10.86 29.56 -6.13
C LYS A 26 -12.07 30.38 -6.57
N SER A 27 -11.98 31.13 -7.67
CA SER A 27 -13.03 32.06 -8.08
C SER A 27 -14.22 31.39 -8.77
N ASN A 28 -14.00 30.30 -9.52
CA ASN A 28 -15.02 29.71 -10.41
C ASN A 28 -15.25 28.22 -10.17
N PHE A 29 -14.44 27.58 -9.33
CA PHE A 29 -14.53 26.16 -9.03
C PHE A 29 -14.82 25.92 -7.55
N ARG A 30 -15.37 24.74 -7.26
CA ARG A 30 -15.62 24.22 -5.92
C ARG A 30 -14.95 22.85 -5.78
N ASP A 31 -14.98 22.30 -4.57
CA ASP A 31 -14.44 20.97 -4.25
C ASP A 31 -12.98 20.78 -4.71
N ILE A 32 -12.15 21.83 -4.55
CA ILE A 32 -10.73 21.79 -4.93
C ILE A 32 -10.01 20.84 -3.99
N ARG A 33 -9.44 19.76 -4.52
CA ARG A 33 -8.73 18.73 -3.76
C ARG A 33 -7.48 18.30 -4.51
N THR A 34 -6.34 18.32 -3.82
CA THR A 34 -5.07 17.85 -4.36
C THR A 34 -4.72 16.49 -3.76
N PHE A 35 -4.29 15.57 -4.60
CA PHE A 35 -3.87 14.22 -4.24
C PHE A 35 -2.45 13.96 -4.75
N GLU A 36 -1.69 13.22 -3.96
CA GLU A 36 -0.47 12.55 -4.39
C GLU A 36 -0.73 11.04 -4.27
N VAL A 37 -0.38 10.26 -5.29
CA VAL A 37 -0.59 8.81 -5.30
C VAL A 37 0.76 8.11 -5.27
N LEU A 38 1.08 7.49 -4.14
CA LEU A 38 2.30 6.69 -3.97
C LEU A 38 2.02 5.23 -4.29
N LEU A 39 2.71 4.70 -5.31
CA LEU A 39 2.58 3.31 -5.71
C LEU A 39 3.64 2.46 -5.01
N ARG A 40 3.21 1.38 -4.36
CA ARG A 40 4.09 0.36 -3.79
C ARG A 40 3.82 -0.99 -4.42
N THR A 41 4.82 -1.53 -5.11
CA THR A 41 4.75 -2.89 -5.68
C THR A 41 5.16 -3.92 -4.64
N PHE A 42 4.61 -5.13 -4.76
CA PHE A 42 4.91 -6.25 -3.89
C PHE A 42 5.39 -7.44 -4.72
N GLU A 43 6.40 -8.13 -4.20
CA GLU A 43 6.89 -9.40 -4.71
C GLU A 43 6.27 -10.54 -3.91
N VAL A 44 5.79 -11.55 -4.64
CA VAL A 44 5.20 -12.76 -4.08
C VAL A 44 6.17 -13.91 -4.33
N HIS A 45 6.58 -14.56 -3.25
CA HIS A 45 7.46 -15.71 -3.27
C HIS A 45 6.74 -16.91 -2.68
N GLU A 46 6.78 -18.04 -3.37
CA GLU A 46 6.46 -19.32 -2.77
C GLU A 46 7.71 -19.85 -2.08
N GLY A 47 7.62 -20.13 -0.78
CA GLY A 47 8.74 -20.60 0.00
C GLY A 47 8.31 -21.73 0.91
N GLU A 48 9.16 -22.74 1.04
CA GLU A 48 9.00 -23.74 2.07
C GLU A 48 9.34 -23.10 3.41
N ILE A 49 8.48 -23.35 4.40
CA ILE A 49 8.82 -23.02 5.78
C ILE A 49 9.79 -24.11 6.22
N ASP A 50 11.09 -23.86 6.01
CA ASP A 50 12.09 -24.72 6.62
C ASP A 50 11.93 -24.53 8.13
N SER A 51 11.41 -25.57 8.77
CA SER A 51 11.13 -25.55 10.20
C SER A 51 12.48 -25.47 10.86
N CYS A 52 12.85 -24.28 11.32
CA CYS A 52 14.08 -24.09 12.08
C CYS A 52 14.01 -25.02 13.31
N GLN A 53 14.63 -26.19 13.22
CA GLN A 53 15.15 -26.88 14.39
C GLN A 53 16.36 -26.04 14.83
N GLY A 54 16.08 -25.02 15.64
CA GLY A 54 17.11 -24.29 16.34
C GLY A 54 17.72 -25.20 17.39
N GLU A 55 18.92 -25.70 17.12
CA GLU A 55 19.80 -26.22 18.15
C GLU A 55 20.33 -25.04 19.00
N GLU A 56 19.79 -25.00 20.21
CA GLU A 56 20.36 -24.60 21.50
C GLU A 56 21.03 -23.21 21.69
N GLY A 57 20.41 -22.42 22.58
CA GLY A 57 21.13 -21.44 23.40
C GLY A 57 20.25 -20.39 24.09
N LEU A 58 19.92 -20.64 25.37
CA LEU A 58 19.34 -19.74 26.40
C LEU A 58 17.82 -19.81 26.69
N SER A 59 17.53 -20.66 27.69
CA SER A 59 16.51 -20.59 28.74
C SER A 59 15.60 -19.35 28.79
N VAL A 60 14.31 -19.53 28.48
CA VAL A 60 13.18 -19.09 29.32
C VAL A 60 12.04 -20.13 29.23
N ARG A 61 11.55 -20.51 30.41
CA ARG A 61 10.63 -21.59 30.76
C ARG A 61 9.18 -21.32 30.31
N SER A 62 8.58 -22.26 29.58
CA SER A 62 7.13 -22.29 29.26
C SER A 62 6.47 -23.60 29.77
N PRO A 63 5.20 -23.59 30.21
CA PRO A 63 4.60 -24.63 31.05
C PRO A 63 4.14 -25.88 30.27
N PRO A 64 3.88 -27.02 30.97
CA PRO A 64 3.71 -28.31 30.31
C PRO A 64 2.28 -28.50 29.81
N CYS A 65 2.09 -28.48 28.49
CA CYS A 65 0.87 -28.97 27.88
C CYS A 65 0.94 -30.50 27.74
N LYS A 66 -0.02 -31.20 28.35
CA LYS A 66 -0.07 -32.66 28.47
C LYS A 66 0.01 -33.37 27.11
N ARG A 67 0.98 -34.26 27.04
CA ARG A 67 1.27 -35.28 26.01
C ARG A 67 0.02 -36.09 25.63
N ARG A 68 -0.43 -36.00 24.37
CA ARG A 68 -1.34 -36.98 23.75
C ARG A 68 -0.56 -37.71 22.65
N HIS A 69 -0.27 -38.97 22.92
CA HIS A 69 0.41 -39.89 22.03
C HIS A 69 -0.48 -40.20 20.81
N ARG A 70 0.00 -39.93 19.59
CA ARG A 70 -0.44 -40.64 18.37
C ARG A 70 0.76 -40.87 17.45
N SER A 71 0.71 -42.06 16.88
CA SER A 71 1.73 -42.83 16.19
C SER A 71 2.18 -42.26 14.85
N SER A 72 3.45 -42.55 14.53
CA SER A 72 4.05 -42.77 13.22
C SER A 72 3.06 -43.03 12.08
N GLU A 73 3.09 -42.19 11.05
CA GLU A 73 3.10 -42.58 9.62
C GLU A 73 3.50 -41.35 8.79
N GLY A 74 4.53 -41.52 7.94
CA GLY A 74 5.20 -40.43 7.24
C GLY A 74 4.38 -39.88 6.09
N SER A 75 4.16 -38.58 6.12
CA SER A 75 4.15 -37.74 4.93
C SER A 75 4.78 -36.41 5.32
N THR A 76 5.94 -36.09 4.75
CA THR A 76 6.47 -34.73 4.78
C THR A 76 5.51 -33.90 3.92
N MET A 77 4.44 -33.39 4.53
CA MET A 77 3.62 -32.35 3.91
C MET A 77 4.48 -31.09 3.93
N GLN A 78 5.18 -30.82 2.81
CA GLN A 78 5.72 -29.49 2.54
C GLN A 78 4.53 -28.55 2.49
N ASP A 79 4.29 -27.84 3.59
CA ASP A 79 3.30 -26.78 3.63
C ASP A 79 3.86 -25.63 2.76
N SER A 80 3.34 -25.52 1.54
CA SER A 80 3.75 -24.44 0.64
C SER A 80 3.27 -23.11 1.24
N SER A 81 4.22 -22.26 1.66
CA SER A 81 3.88 -20.96 2.22
C SER A 81 4.12 -19.86 1.21
N ILE A 82 3.10 -19.02 1.02
CA ILE A 82 3.21 -17.84 0.18
C ILE A 82 3.70 -16.68 1.07
N LYS A 83 4.86 -16.14 0.74
CA LYS A 83 5.46 -14.96 1.37
C LYS A 83 5.29 -13.77 0.45
N VAL A 84 4.73 -12.68 0.96
CA VAL A 84 4.57 -11.42 0.23
C VAL A 84 5.42 -10.35 0.90
N ARG A 85 6.28 -9.68 0.13
CA ARG A 85 7.11 -8.57 0.63
C ARG A 85 7.03 -7.36 -0.30
N PRO A 86 7.08 -6.13 0.22
CA PRO A 86 7.21 -4.97 -0.65
C PRO A 86 8.49 -5.03 -1.47
N CYS A 87 8.44 -4.58 -2.72
CA CYS A 87 9.64 -4.37 -3.54
C CYS A 87 10.58 -3.37 -2.85
N ALA A 88 11.88 -3.59 -2.98
CA ALA A 88 12.90 -2.67 -2.46
C ALA A 88 12.98 -1.37 -3.29
N ASP A 89 12.58 -1.43 -4.56
CA ASP A 89 12.54 -0.25 -5.42
C ASP A 89 11.44 0.72 -4.97
N ALA A 90 11.86 1.85 -4.40
CA ALA A 90 11.00 2.98 -4.17
C ALA A 90 10.82 3.75 -5.48
N ARG A 91 9.66 3.61 -6.13
CA ARG A 91 9.27 4.54 -7.20
C ARG A 91 9.11 5.92 -6.58
N GLY A 92 9.89 6.89 -7.07
CA GLY A 92 9.84 8.27 -6.61
C GLY A 92 8.48 8.94 -6.84
N HIS A 93 8.34 10.15 -6.30
CA HIS A 93 7.17 11.00 -6.53
C HIS A 93 6.92 11.18 -8.03
N THR A 94 5.68 10.94 -8.48
CA THR A 94 5.30 11.16 -9.89
C THR A 94 4.75 12.57 -10.11
N GLY A 95 4.02 13.14 -9.14
CA GLY A 95 3.41 14.46 -9.22
C GLY A 95 2.13 14.57 -8.38
N TYR A 96 1.57 15.77 -8.33
CA TYR A 96 0.29 16.08 -7.68
C TYR A 96 -0.85 16.16 -8.69
N LEU A 97 -2.03 15.72 -8.29
CA LEU A 97 -3.27 15.81 -9.07
C LEU A 97 -4.26 16.70 -8.32
N THR A 98 -4.60 17.86 -8.89
CA THR A 98 -5.59 18.77 -8.33
C THR A 98 -6.90 18.67 -9.10
N PHE A 99 -7.93 18.15 -8.43
CA PHE A 99 -9.28 18.05 -8.96
C PHE A 99 -10.14 19.22 -8.46
N SER A 100 -11.07 19.67 -9.29
CA SER A 100 -12.06 20.68 -8.93
C SER A 100 -13.31 20.57 -9.80
N ARG A 101 -14.43 21.10 -9.35
CA ARG A 101 -15.71 21.10 -10.09
C ARG A 101 -16.13 22.51 -10.44
N LEU A 102 -16.54 22.76 -11.68
CA LEU A 102 -17.04 24.07 -12.09
C LEU A 102 -18.27 24.42 -11.26
N GLN A 103 -18.31 25.62 -10.69
CA GLN A 103 -19.47 26.08 -9.94
C GLN A 103 -20.72 26.12 -10.84
N CYS A 104 -21.86 25.73 -10.29
CA CYS A 104 -23.14 25.99 -10.94
C CYS A 104 -23.50 27.46 -10.73
N LEU A 105 -23.91 28.16 -11.78
CA LEU A 105 -24.55 29.46 -11.64
C LEU A 105 -25.86 29.24 -10.88
N SER A 106 -25.95 29.78 -9.66
CA SER A 106 -27.17 29.83 -8.85
C SER A 106 -28.15 30.85 -9.40
#